data_AF-A0A6A6IT54-F1
#
_entry.id   AF-A0A6A6IT54-F1
#
_cell.length_a   1.000
_cell.length_b   1.000
_cell.length_c   1.000
_cell.angle_alpha   90.00
_cell.angle_beta   90.00
_cell.angle_gamma   90.00
#
_symmetry.space_group_name_H-M   'P 1'
#
loop_
_entity.id
_entity.type
_entity.pdbx_description
1 polymer ?
#
loop_
_entity_poly.entity_id
_entity_poly.type
_entity_poly.pdbx_seq_one_letter_code
_entity_poly.pdbx_strand_id
1 'polypeptide(L)'
;MNTFQLFCALCSLSHGVFGVAIPGQFTQAPLPPSKPDTKTSVPFYATKAILAVTAVGDEDEKYIELPLRQRMPPGPEFPYRLDGARIVALMNEQRQSAPLEELGLIMCRIMPRDAVEEEVSSTSRNREWPWFRAKDGAVQFQQASSVWFLADRDIESYECR
;
A
#
# COMPACT_ATOMS: atom_id res chain seq x y z
N MET A 1 20.40 31.63 47.67
CA MET A 1 20.92 30.67 48.67
C MET A 1 20.63 29.29 48.11
N ASN A 2 21.56 28.72 47.34
CA ASN A 2 22.61 27.77 47.75
C ASN A 2 22.14 26.34 47.37
N THR A 3 22.89 25.44 46.73
CA THR A 3 24.23 25.39 46.09
C THR A 3 24.43 23.90 45.71
N PHE A 4 25.04 23.60 44.55
CA PHE A 4 25.94 22.43 44.29
C PHE A 4 25.32 21.01 44.36
N GLN A 5 25.58 20.00 43.51
CA GLN A 5 26.79 19.43 42.87
C GLN A 5 26.26 18.39 41.84
N LEU A 6 26.65 18.30 40.56
CA LEU A 6 27.91 17.86 39.91
C LEU A 6 28.35 16.40 40.21
N PHE A 7 28.93 15.73 39.18
CA PHE A 7 29.51 14.36 39.05
C PHE A 7 28.54 13.28 38.53
N CYS A 8 28.77 12.49 37.46
CA CYS A 8 29.96 12.01 36.75
C CYS A 8 29.70 12.04 35.22
N ALA A 9 30.55 12.55 34.33
CA ALA A 9 31.93 12.19 34.00
C ALA A 9 32.12 10.71 33.61
N LEU A 10 32.36 10.51 32.31
CA LEU A 10 33.21 9.46 31.70
C LEU A 10 32.67 8.03 31.70
N CYS A 11 32.23 7.59 30.51
CA CYS A 11 32.63 6.30 29.95
C CYS A 11 32.70 6.42 28.42
N SER A 12 33.73 7.14 27.97
CA SER A 12 34.34 6.94 26.67
C SER A 12 34.90 5.51 26.61
N LEU A 13 34.20 4.59 25.94
CA LEU A 13 34.75 3.30 25.55
C LEU A 13 34.53 3.10 24.06
N SER A 14 35.39 3.78 23.31
CA SER A 14 35.76 3.47 21.93
C SER A 14 36.31 2.03 21.87
N HIS A 15 35.51 1.10 21.35
CA HIS A 15 35.99 -0.23 20.99
C HIS A 15 36.09 -0.36 19.48
N GLY A 16 37.26 -0.84 19.07
CA GLY A 16 37.80 -0.75 17.72
C GLY A 16 36.93 -1.43 16.68
N VAL A 17 36.77 -0.71 15.57
CA VAL A 17 36.35 -1.27 14.30
C VAL A 17 37.51 -2.15 13.82
N PHE A 18 37.37 -3.47 13.92
CA PHE A 18 38.20 -4.42 13.20
C PHE A 18 37.79 -4.37 11.72
N GLY A 19 38.42 -3.47 10.97
CA GLY A 19 38.40 -3.50 9.51
C GLY A 19 39.27 -4.65 9.03
N VAL A 20 38.68 -5.83 8.83
CA VAL A 20 39.33 -6.93 8.11
C VAL A 20 39.38 -6.53 6.64
N ALA A 21 40.55 -6.05 6.20
CA ALA A 21 40.85 -5.91 4.78
C ALA A 21 40.99 -7.33 4.20
N ILE A 22 40.05 -7.72 3.34
CA ILE A 22 40.15 -8.92 2.51
C ILE A 22 40.99 -8.56 1.28
N PRO A 23 42.22 -9.08 1.09
CA PRO A 23 42.94 -8.90 -0.15
C PRO A 23 42.47 -10.00 -1.10
N GLY A 24 41.41 -9.71 -1.84
CA GLY A 24 40.89 -10.60 -2.87
C GLY A 24 40.70 -9.81 -4.15
N GLN A 25 41.72 -9.77 -5.00
CA GLN A 25 41.59 -9.40 -6.40
C GLN A 25 40.64 -10.38 -7.09
N PHE A 26 39.33 -10.15 -6.95
CA PHE A 26 38.37 -10.65 -7.91
C PHE A 26 38.35 -9.62 -9.04
N THR A 27 39.12 -9.92 -10.08
CA THR A 27 38.86 -9.42 -11.42
C THR A 27 37.42 -9.77 -11.75
N GLN A 28 36.52 -8.83 -11.51
CA GLN A 28 35.14 -8.89 -11.94
C GLN A 28 35.19 -8.90 -13.46
N ALA A 29 35.08 -10.10 -14.06
CA ALA A 29 34.95 -10.21 -15.50
C ALA A 29 33.74 -9.34 -15.91
N PRO A 30 33.88 -8.46 -16.92
CA PRO A 30 32.74 -7.71 -17.42
C PRO A 30 31.64 -8.71 -17.74
N LEU A 31 30.49 -8.56 -17.09
CA LEU A 31 29.28 -9.28 -17.48
C LEU A 31 29.12 -9.07 -18.98
N PRO A 32 29.04 -10.15 -19.79
CA PRO A 32 28.78 -9.99 -21.21
C PRO A 32 27.51 -9.13 -21.34
N PRO A 33 27.48 -8.16 -22.28
CA PRO A 33 26.28 -7.36 -22.49
C PRO A 33 25.13 -8.33 -22.66
N SER A 34 24.17 -8.28 -21.72
CA SER A 34 22.94 -9.04 -21.84
C SER A 34 22.36 -8.61 -23.18
N LYS A 35 22.30 -9.56 -24.13
CA LYS A 35 21.56 -9.33 -25.37
C LYS A 35 20.19 -8.82 -24.91
N PRO A 36 19.67 -7.72 -25.48
CA PRO A 36 18.27 -7.40 -25.27
C PRO A 36 17.52 -8.62 -25.78
N ASP A 37 17.01 -9.41 -24.84
CA ASP A 37 16.07 -10.45 -25.15
C ASP A 37 14.87 -9.69 -25.69
N THR A 38 14.82 -9.55 -27.01
CA THR A 38 13.63 -9.22 -27.79
C THR A 38 12.69 -10.43 -27.68
N LYS A 39 12.40 -10.86 -26.46
CA LYS A 39 11.31 -11.76 -26.15
C LYS A 39 10.10 -10.88 -26.38
N THR A 40 9.38 -11.16 -27.45
CA THR A 40 7.98 -10.77 -27.61
C THR A 40 7.28 -11.17 -26.33
N SER A 41 7.19 -10.23 -25.38
CA SER A 41 6.63 -10.50 -24.06
C SER A 41 5.16 -10.77 -24.31
N VAL A 42 4.72 -11.98 -24.00
CA VAL A 42 3.29 -12.27 -24.01
C VAL A 42 2.63 -11.23 -23.10
N PRO A 43 1.65 -10.46 -23.59
CA PRO A 43 1.03 -9.41 -22.79
C PRO A 43 0.45 -10.01 -21.52
N PHE A 44 0.82 -9.44 -20.38
CA PHE A 44 0.28 -9.85 -19.09
C PHE A 44 -1.10 -9.21 -18.91
N TYR A 45 -2.13 -10.04 -18.72
CA TYR A 45 -3.48 -9.55 -18.47
C TYR A 45 -3.83 -9.79 -17.00
N ALA A 46 -3.76 -8.74 -16.20
CA ALA A 46 -4.24 -8.77 -14.83
C ALA A 46 -5.75 -9.00 -14.81
N THR A 47 -6.21 -9.90 -13.94
CA THR A 47 -7.63 -10.14 -13.67
C THR A 47 -8.01 -9.78 -12.25
N LYS A 48 -7.03 -9.66 -11.35
CA LYS A 48 -7.23 -9.30 -9.94
C LYS A 48 -6.19 -8.30 -9.46
N ALA A 49 -6.59 -7.44 -8.54
CA ALA A 49 -5.72 -6.63 -7.70
C ALA A 49 -5.62 -7.24 -6.31
N ILE A 50 -4.43 -7.16 -5.69
CA ILE A 50 -4.21 -7.51 -4.30
C ILE A 50 -4.09 -6.22 -3.51
N LEU A 51 -4.99 -6.04 -2.55
CA LEU A 51 -4.96 -4.90 -1.64
C LEU A 51 -4.49 -5.39 -0.29
N ALA A 52 -3.55 -4.65 0.28
CA ALA A 52 -3.25 -4.75 1.69
C ALA A 52 -4.13 -3.73 2.43
N VAL A 53 -4.86 -4.18 3.44
CA VAL A 53 -5.89 -3.39 4.13
C VAL A 53 -5.75 -3.54 5.63
N THR A 54 -6.04 -2.48 6.37
CA THR A 54 -6.10 -2.49 7.83
C THR A 54 -7.52 -2.14 8.24
N ALA A 55 -8.20 -3.04 8.95
CA ALA A 55 -9.55 -2.79 9.45
C ALA A 55 -9.51 -1.85 10.65
N VAL A 56 -10.60 -1.09 10.87
CA VAL A 56 -10.69 -0.23 12.05
C VAL A 56 -10.66 -1.08 13.32
N GLY A 57 -9.75 -0.77 14.24
CA GLY A 57 -9.54 -1.50 15.48
C GLY A 57 -8.70 -2.78 15.35
N ASP A 58 -8.16 -3.04 14.15
CA ASP A 58 -7.19 -4.09 13.91
C ASP A 58 -5.79 -3.49 13.76
N GLU A 59 -4.78 -4.15 14.32
CA GLU A 59 -3.37 -3.73 14.17
C GLU A 59 -2.72 -4.41 12.96
N ASP A 60 -3.28 -5.54 12.52
CA ASP A 60 -2.70 -6.37 11.49
C ASP A 60 -3.17 -5.98 10.08
N GLU A 61 -2.22 -5.94 9.15
CA GLU A 61 -2.51 -5.77 7.71
C GLU A 61 -2.98 -7.11 7.11
N LYS A 62 -4.12 -7.09 6.44
CA LYS A 62 -4.72 -8.23 5.74
C LYS A 62 -4.64 -8.05 4.24
N TYR A 63 -4.52 -9.15 3.50
CA TYR A 63 -4.43 -9.13 2.04
C TYR A 63 -5.73 -9.68 1.44
N ILE A 64 -6.36 -8.90 0.57
CA ILE A 64 -7.62 -9.25 -0.09
C ILE A 64 -7.45 -9.25 -1.61
N GLU A 65 -8.07 -10.21 -2.28
CA GLU A 65 -8.10 -10.28 -3.74
C GLU A 65 -9.35 -9.58 -4.28
N LEU A 66 -9.18 -8.53 -5.08
CA LEU A 66 -10.28 -7.85 -5.76
C LEU A 66 -10.26 -8.15 -7.25
N PRO A 67 -11.31 -8.76 -7.83
CA PRO A 67 -11.44 -8.86 -9.28
C PRO A 67 -11.48 -7.46 -9.91
N LEU A 68 -10.74 -7.29 -11.00
CA LEU A 68 -10.75 -6.03 -11.74
C LEU A 68 -12.11 -5.83 -12.44
N ARG A 69 -12.53 -4.57 -12.53
CA ARG A 69 -13.77 -4.08 -13.16
C ARG A 69 -15.05 -4.67 -12.56
N GLN A 70 -14.96 -5.17 -11.33
CA GLN A 70 -16.10 -5.67 -10.57
C GLN A 70 -16.21 -4.90 -9.26
N ARG A 71 -17.45 -4.69 -8.82
CA ARG A 71 -17.74 -4.12 -7.50
C ARG A 71 -17.97 -5.25 -6.53
N MET A 72 -17.19 -5.26 -5.46
CA MET A 72 -17.29 -6.26 -4.40
C MET A 72 -17.92 -5.63 -3.16
N PRO A 73 -19.01 -6.19 -2.60
CA PRO A 73 -19.54 -5.74 -1.32
C PRO A 73 -18.63 -6.17 -0.16
N PRO A 74 -18.75 -5.55 1.03
CA PRO A 74 -18.12 -6.06 2.25
C PRO A 74 -18.66 -7.45 2.62
N GLY A 75 -17.91 -8.19 3.43
CA GLY A 75 -18.20 -9.56 3.82
C GLY A 75 -17.15 -10.16 4.75
N PRO A 76 -17.12 -11.49 4.94
CA PRO A 76 -16.15 -12.14 5.82
C PRO A 76 -14.69 -11.87 5.43
N GLU A 77 -14.41 -11.74 4.13
CA GLU A 77 -13.08 -11.46 3.59
C GLU A 77 -12.83 -9.96 3.36
N PHE A 78 -13.89 -9.14 3.41
CA PHE A 78 -13.84 -7.71 3.06
C PHE A 78 -14.40 -6.89 4.23
N PRO A 79 -13.55 -6.19 5.00
CA PRO A 79 -14.01 -5.52 6.21
C PRO A 79 -15.08 -4.46 5.91
N TYR A 80 -15.98 -4.23 6.87
CA TYR A 80 -17.01 -3.19 6.72
C TYR A 80 -16.44 -1.79 6.96
N ARG A 81 -15.31 -1.68 7.67
CA ARG A 81 -14.66 -0.40 7.96
C ARG A 81 -13.15 -0.56 7.86
N LEU A 82 -12.51 0.43 7.24
CA LEU A 82 -11.07 0.44 7.04
C LEU A 82 -10.41 1.64 7.70
N ASP A 83 -9.22 1.40 8.23
CA ASP A 83 -8.28 2.44 8.63
C ASP A 83 -7.42 2.89 7.44
N GLY A 84 -6.86 1.91 6.70
CA GLY A 84 -6.07 2.18 5.51
C GLY A 84 -6.10 1.07 4.47
N ALA A 85 -5.64 1.38 3.27
CA ALA A 85 -5.44 0.42 2.19
C ALA A 85 -4.30 0.83 1.25
N ARG A 86 -3.70 -0.14 0.56
CA ARG A 86 -2.76 0.06 -0.55
C ARG A 86 -2.82 -1.07 -1.56
N ILE A 87 -2.52 -0.77 -2.82
CA ILE A 87 -2.40 -1.78 -3.88
C ILE A 87 -0.97 -2.36 -3.81
N VAL A 88 -0.83 -3.66 -3.63
CA VAL A 88 0.48 -4.31 -3.45
C VAL A 88 0.89 -5.22 -4.61
N ALA A 89 -0.08 -5.77 -5.34
CA ALA A 89 0.20 -6.62 -6.49
C ALA A 89 -1.00 -6.68 -7.43
N LEU A 90 -0.76 -7.16 -8.65
CA LEU A 90 -1.78 -7.61 -9.58
C LEU A 90 -1.53 -9.06 -9.93
N MET A 91 -2.60 -9.80 -10.24
CA MET A 91 -2.52 -11.21 -10.59
C MET A 91 -3.35 -11.50 -11.83
N ASN A 92 -2.88 -12.44 -12.66
CA ASN A 92 -3.67 -13.03 -13.74
C ASN A 92 -4.47 -14.24 -13.24
N GLU A 93 -5.22 -14.88 -14.14
CA GLU A 93 -6.03 -16.07 -13.82
C GLU A 93 -5.18 -17.25 -13.33
N GLN A 94 -3.92 -17.33 -13.77
CA GLN A 94 -2.96 -18.35 -13.36
C GLN A 94 -2.27 -18.02 -12.04
N ARG A 95 -2.73 -16.99 -11.31
CA ARG A 95 -2.13 -16.51 -10.05
C ARG A 95 -0.66 -16.08 -10.18
N GLN A 96 -0.26 -15.66 -11.36
CA GLN A 96 1.06 -15.08 -11.58
C GLN A 96 1.00 -13.59 -11.30
N SER A 97 2.00 -13.06 -10.60
CA SER A 97 2.12 -11.64 -10.32
C SER A 97 2.47 -10.86 -11.58
N ALA A 98 1.85 -9.70 -11.76
CA ALA A 98 2.23 -8.75 -12.79
C ALA A 98 3.62 -8.16 -12.51
N PRO A 99 4.33 -7.70 -13.56
CA PRO A 99 5.51 -6.87 -13.37
C PRO A 99 5.11 -5.51 -12.78
N LEU A 100 6.08 -4.82 -12.14
CA LEU A 100 5.82 -3.60 -11.38
C LEU A 100 5.26 -2.45 -12.24
N GLU A 101 5.62 -2.42 -13.52
CA GLU A 101 5.18 -1.42 -14.48
C GLU A 101 3.66 -1.44 -14.68
N GLU A 102 3.05 -2.64 -14.64
CA GLU A 102 1.59 -2.82 -14.78
C GLU A 102 0.83 -2.33 -13.54
N LEU A 103 1.46 -2.42 -12.36
CA LEU A 103 0.85 -1.98 -11.08
C LEU A 103 0.49 -0.49 -11.09
N GLY A 104 1.26 0.33 -11.82
CA GLY A 104 1.03 1.77 -11.93
C GLY A 104 -0.19 2.17 -12.77
N LEU A 105 -0.75 1.23 -13.54
CA LEU A 105 -1.91 1.46 -14.40
C LEU A 105 -3.25 1.24 -13.69
N ILE A 106 -3.24 0.46 -12.61
CA ILE A 106 -4.45 0.13 -11.86
C ILE A 106 -4.79 1.20 -10.84
N MET A 107 -6.09 1.42 -10.69
CA MET A 107 -6.65 2.27 -9.66
C MET A 107 -7.79 1.56 -8.94
N CYS A 108 -7.88 1.78 -7.63
CA CYS A 108 -8.95 1.26 -6.79
C CYS A 108 -9.71 2.40 -6.11
N ARG A 109 -10.97 2.15 -5.75
CA ARG A 109 -11.80 3.03 -4.94
C ARG A 109 -12.57 2.23 -3.91
N ILE A 110 -12.84 2.89 -2.78
CA ILE A 110 -13.67 2.37 -1.70
C ILE A 110 -14.84 3.33 -1.54
N MET A 111 -16.05 2.80 -1.69
CA MET A 111 -17.29 3.57 -1.64
C MET A 111 -17.95 3.31 -0.29
N PRO A 112 -18.16 4.34 0.55
CA PRO A 112 -18.94 4.20 1.78
C PRO A 112 -20.42 4.12 1.46
N ARG A 113 -21.15 3.50 2.38
CA ARG A 113 -22.62 3.48 2.41
C ARG A 113 -23.13 4.88 2.74
N ASP A 114 -24.14 5.32 2.00
CA ASP A 114 -24.83 6.56 2.28
C ASP A 114 -25.53 6.49 3.66
N ALA A 115 -25.44 7.58 4.42
CA ALA A 115 -26.13 7.68 5.70
C ALA A 115 -27.64 7.77 5.46
N VAL A 116 -28.43 6.98 6.18
CA VAL A 116 -29.90 6.89 6.03
C VAL A 116 -30.60 8.22 6.34
N GLU A 117 -29.94 9.13 7.06
CA GLU A 117 -30.51 10.41 7.50
C GLU A 117 -30.16 11.62 6.59
N GLU A 118 -29.35 11.46 5.53
CA GLU A 118 -29.06 12.54 4.57
C GLU A 118 -30.11 12.63 3.44
N GLU A 119 -31.42 12.52 3.78
CA GLU A 119 -32.43 13.21 2.98
C GLU A 119 -32.28 14.71 3.25
N VAL A 120 -31.45 15.43 2.48
CA VAL A 120 -31.54 16.86 2.10
C VAL A 120 -30.13 17.33 1.71
N SER A 121 -29.75 17.10 0.46
CA SER A 121 -29.50 18.19 -0.49
C SER A 121 -29.24 17.57 -1.85
N SER A 122 -29.93 18.04 -2.88
CA SER A 122 -29.84 17.58 -4.27
C SER A 122 -28.44 17.73 -4.92
N THR A 123 -27.46 18.24 -4.19
CA THR A 123 -26.04 18.30 -4.55
C THR A 123 -25.23 17.04 -4.19
N SER A 124 -25.72 16.13 -3.34
CA SER A 124 -24.97 14.92 -2.92
C SER A 124 -25.08 13.72 -3.87
N ARG A 125 -26.05 13.73 -4.81
CA ARG A 125 -26.37 12.58 -5.68
C ARG A 125 -25.27 12.16 -6.68
N ASN A 126 -24.17 12.90 -6.77
CA ASN A 126 -23.05 12.59 -7.66
C ASN A 126 -21.70 12.80 -6.97
N ARG A 127 -21.59 12.50 -5.67
CA ARG A 127 -20.28 12.49 -5.01
C ARG A 127 -19.47 11.30 -5.52
N GLU A 128 -18.61 11.55 -6.51
CA GLU A 128 -17.66 10.55 -6.99
C GLU A 128 -16.57 10.36 -5.93
N TRP A 129 -16.43 9.14 -5.43
CA TRP A 129 -15.37 8.79 -4.47
C TRP A 129 -14.02 8.69 -5.17
N PRO A 130 -12.95 9.26 -4.57
CA PRO A 130 -11.65 9.36 -5.22
C PRO A 130 -11.02 7.98 -5.44
N TRP A 131 -10.42 7.81 -6.62
CA TRP A 131 -9.58 6.67 -6.95
C TRP A 131 -8.17 6.87 -6.37
N PHE A 132 -7.54 5.79 -5.92
CA PHE A 132 -6.13 5.75 -5.57
C PHE A 132 -5.38 4.72 -6.40
N ARG A 133 -4.09 4.95 -6.60
CA ARG A 133 -3.17 4.13 -7.38
C ARG A 133 -2.08 3.59 -6.47
N ALA A 134 -1.32 2.61 -6.94
CA ALA A 134 -0.19 2.07 -6.18
C ALA A 134 0.85 3.13 -5.78
N LYS A 135 1.07 4.13 -6.64
CA LYS A 135 2.00 5.25 -6.37
C LYS A 135 1.55 6.17 -5.22
N ASP A 136 0.27 6.16 -4.87
CA ASP A 136 -0.26 6.97 -3.77
C ASP A 136 0.09 6.34 -2.41
N GLY A 137 0.62 5.11 -2.41
CA GLY A 137 1.04 4.39 -1.22
C GLY A 137 -0.15 3.90 -0.39
N ALA A 138 0.00 3.98 0.93
CA ALA A 138 -1.07 3.68 1.87
C ALA A 138 -2.00 4.88 2.01
N VAL A 139 -3.24 4.73 1.53
CA VAL A 139 -4.29 5.73 1.74
C VAL A 139 -4.94 5.52 3.11
N GLN A 140 -5.31 6.63 3.75
CA GLN A 140 -5.87 6.65 5.10
C GLN A 140 -7.35 7.06 5.02
N PHE A 141 -8.23 6.30 5.65
CA PHE A 141 -9.67 6.50 5.61
C PHE A 141 -10.22 7.14 6.89
N GLN A 142 -9.46 7.12 8.00
CA GLN A 142 -9.87 7.71 9.29
C GLN A 142 -9.24 9.08 9.57
N GLN A 143 -8.30 9.52 8.74
CA GLN A 143 -7.67 10.83 8.91
C GLN A 143 -8.51 11.92 8.22
N ALA A 144 -9.05 12.87 8.99
CA ALA A 144 -9.90 13.95 8.45
C ALA A 144 -9.23 14.84 7.40
N SER A 145 -7.90 14.91 7.38
CA SER A 145 -7.12 15.62 6.35
C SER A 145 -6.92 14.82 5.06
N SER A 146 -7.29 13.54 5.04
CA SER A 146 -7.18 12.67 3.87
C SER A 146 -8.28 12.97 2.86
N VAL A 147 -7.92 13.00 1.57
CA VAL A 147 -8.91 13.11 0.48
C VAL A 147 -9.82 11.89 0.43
N TRP A 148 -9.36 10.75 0.95
CA TRP A 148 -10.11 9.50 1.06
C TRP A 148 -10.87 9.34 2.38
N PHE A 149 -10.93 10.37 3.22
CA PHE A 149 -11.60 10.28 4.52
C PHE A 149 -13.05 9.80 4.41
N LEU A 150 -13.39 8.72 5.12
CA LEU A 150 -14.71 8.09 5.11
C LEU A 150 -15.60 8.53 6.27
N ALA A 151 -15.10 9.34 7.21
CA ALA A 151 -15.88 9.84 8.34
C ALA A 151 -16.63 8.75 9.11
N ASP A 152 -15.91 7.69 9.50
CA ASP A 152 -16.45 6.54 10.23
C ASP A 152 -17.59 5.77 9.53
N ARG A 153 -17.86 6.03 8.25
CA ARG A 153 -18.91 5.34 7.49
C ARG A 153 -18.52 3.90 7.17
N ASP A 154 -19.52 3.02 7.17
CA ASP A 154 -19.39 1.66 6.65
C ASP A 154 -19.13 1.68 5.14
N ILE A 155 -18.39 0.70 4.66
CA ILE A 155 -18.09 0.49 3.24
C ILE A 155 -19.31 -0.17 2.59
N GLU A 156 -19.75 0.39 1.47
CA GLU A 156 -20.73 -0.21 0.58
C GLU A 156 -20.07 -1.18 -0.40
N SER A 157 -18.97 -0.74 -1.02
CA SER A 157 -18.28 -1.57 -2.01
C SER A 157 -16.83 -1.16 -2.29
N TYR A 158 -16.10 -2.12 -2.85
CA TYR A 158 -14.73 -2.04 -3.32
C TYR A 158 -14.70 -2.18 -4.83
N GLU A 159 -13.86 -1.43 -5.53
CA GLU A 159 -13.73 -1.55 -6.98
C GLU A 159 -12.31 -1.20 -7.44
N CYS A 160 -11.76 -1.99 -8.37
CA CYS A 160 -10.49 -1.72 -9.02
C CYS A 160 -10.63 -1.80 -10.55
N ARG A 161 -9.85 -1.03 -11.32
CA ARG A 161 -9.90 -1.04 -12.79
C ARG A 161 -8.54 -0.78 -13.43
#